data_AF-A0A7C7P0Q0-F1
#
_entry.id   AF-A0A7C7P0Q0-F1
#
_cell.length_a   1.000
_cell.length_b   1.000
_cell.length_c   1.000
_cell.angle_alpha   90.00
_cell.angle_beta   90.00
_cell.angle_gamma   90.00
#
_symmetry.space_group_name_H-M   'P 1'
#
loop_
_entity.id
_entity.type
_entity.pdbx_description
1 polymer ?
#
loop_
_entity_poly.entity_id
_entity_poly.type
_entity_poly.pdbx_seq_one_letter_code
_entity_poly.pdbx_strand_id
1 'polypeptide(L)'
;YIKKIFSKNKTTFCYCISEYPADMNKIDWKNAIKFDGFSDHALGIIAPIIFAVLKKQQKSKNILIKKHVKLNNSSGSDAGSSIDTEELSELVKVIRQIERLRI
;
A
#
# COMPACT_ATOMS: atom_id res chain seq x y z
N TYR A 1 -17.06 16.53 -7.81
CA TYR A 1 -18.15 15.57 -8.07
C TYR A 1 -18.12 14.39 -7.11
N ILE A 2 -17.08 13.53 -7.10
CA ILE A 2 -17.01 12.32 -6.24
C ILE A 2 -17.14 12.58 -4.73
N LYS A 3 -16.52 13.64 -4.20
CA LYS A 3 -16.64 14.04 -2.78
C LYS A 3 -18.07 14.41 -2.38
N LYS A 4 -18.88 14.88 -3.33
CA LYS A 4 -20.29 15.23 -3.10
C LYS A 4 -21.16 13.96 -2.99
N ILE A 5 -20.87 12.96 -3.83
CA ILE A 5 -21.56 11.65 -3.82
C ILE A 5 -21.33 10.95 -2.48
N PHE A 6 -20.09 10.93 -2.00
CA PHE A 6 -19.71 10.26 -0.74
C PHE A 6 -19.75 11.18 0.49
N SER A 7 -20.50 12.29 0.43
CA SER A 7 -20.52 13.31 1.50
C SER A 7 -21.04 12.79 2.84
N LYS A 8 -21.81 11.70 2.84
CA LYS A 8 -22.31 11.02 4.05
C LYS A 8 -21.41 9.87 4.53
N ASN A 9 -20.32 9.58 3.82
CA ASN A 9 -19.45 8.45 4.10
C ASN A 9 -18.10 8.94 4.64
N LYS A 10 -17.54 8.22 5.61
CA LYS A 10 -16.13 8.38 5.96
C LYS A 10 -15.30 7.87 4.79
N THR A 11 -14.80 8.79 3.98
CA THR A 11 -14.04 8.45 2.77
C THR A 11 -12.57 8.25 3.13
N THR A 12 -11.95 7.24 2.52
CA THR A 12 -10.50 6.98 2.60
C THR A 12 -9.95 7.12 1.20
N PHE A 13 -8.94 7.96 1.01
CA PHE A 13 -8.27 8.12 -0.27
C PHE A 13 -6.91 7.43 -0.23
N CYS A 14 -6.68 6.53 -1.19
CA CYS A 14 -5.39 5.86 -1.35
C CYS A 14 -4.59 6.50 -2.48
N TYR A 15 -3.31 6.77 -2.23
CA TYR A 15 -2.36 7.03 -3.31
C TYR A 15 -2.17 5.76 -4.14
N CYS A 16 -2.10 5.90 -5.47
CA CYS A 16 -2.03 4.78 -6.40
C CYS A 16 -1.31 5.21 -7.67
N ILE A 17 -0.48 4.32 -8.23
CA ILE A 17 -0.01 4.40 -9.61
C ILE A 17 -0.72 3.28 -10.38
N SER A 18 -1.49 3.64 -11.40
CA SER A 18 -2.30 2.70 -12.18
C SER A 18 -1.50 2.00 -13.29
N GLU A 19 -0.33 1.47 -12.95
CA GLU A 19 0.55 0.66 -13.81
C GLU A 19 0.73 -0.73 -13.18
N TYR A 20 0.87 -1.78 -13.99
CA TYR A 20 0.90 -3.18 -13.53
C TYR A 20 2.03 -3.97 -14.26
N PRO A 21 3.23 -4.11 -13.66
CA PRO A 21 3.64 -3.54 -12.37
C PRO A 21 3.96 -2.05 -12.47
N ALA A 22 3.80 -1.33 -11.36
CA ALA A 22 4.25 0.04 -11.23
C ALA A 22 5.77 0.10 -10.95
N ASP A 23 6.47 1.01 -11.63
CA ASP A 23 7.88 1.29 -11.32
C ASP A 23 7.97 2.02 -9.96
N MET A 24 8.74 1.44 -9.03
CA MET A 24 9.01 2.00 -7.70
C MET A 24 9.53 3.44 -7.78
N ASN A 25 10.34 3.75 -8.80
CA ASN A 25 10.95 5.08 -8.96
C ASN A 25 9.92 6.16 -9.35
N LYS A 26 8.74 5.77 -9.83
CA LYS A 26 7.65 6.70 -10.14
C LYS A 26 6.82 7.09 -8.92
N ILE A 27 7.03 6.44 -7.77
CA ILE A 27 6.29 6.75 -6.54
C ILE A 27 6.75 8.10 -6.00
N ASP A 28 5.86 9.09 -6.07
CA ASP A 28 6.03 10.37 -5.40
C ASP A 28 5.69 10.22 -3.91
N TRP A 29 6.69 9.81 -3.13
CA TRP A 29 6.55 9.62 -1.68
C TRP A 29 6.08 10.88 -0.95
N LYS A 30 6.50 12.08 -1.39
CA LYS A 30 6.07 13.35 -0.79
C LYS A 30 4.58 13.58 -0.99
N ASN A 31 4.03 13.13 -2.11
CA ASN A 31 2.61 13.18 -2.35
C ASN A 31 1.86 12.02 -1.68
N ALA A 32 2.39 10.80 -1.75
CA ALA A 32 1.77 9.59 -1.20
C ALA A 32 1.39 9.73 0.27
N ILE A 33 2.28 10.31 1.09
CA ILE A 33 2.05 10.48 2.54
C ILE A 33 0.90 11.43 2.88
N LYS A 34 0.43 12.25 1.93
CA LYS A 34 -0.75 13.13 2.09
C LYS A 34 -2.07 12.36 2.05
N PHE A 35 -2.05 11.12 1.58
CA PHE A 35 -3.22 10.25 1.46
C PHE A 35 -3.44 9.41 2.72
N ASP A 36 -4.65 8.89 2.88
CA ASP A 36 -5.04 8.04 4.01
C ASP A 36 -4.45 6.63 3.88
N GLY A 37 -4.28 6.18 2.64
CA GLY A 37 -3.74 4.86 2.34
C GLY A 37 -2.87 4.81 1.08
N PHE A 38 -2.40 3.62 0.77
CA PHE A 38 -1.54 3.32 -0.36
C PHE A 38 -2.03 2.04 -1.04
N SER A 39 -2.39 2.15 -2.32
CA SER A 39 -2.75 1.02 -3.18
C SER A 39 -1.56 0.73 -4.07
N ASP A 40 -0.86 -0.35 -3.78
CA ASP A 40 0.41 -0.68 -4.39
C ASP A 40 0.26 -1.71 -5.52
N HIS A 41 0.95 -1.42 -6.63
CA HIS A 41 1.10 -2.30 -7.79
C HIS A 41 2.57 -2.51 -8.19
N ALA A 42 3.53 -2.04 -7.39
CA ALA A 42 4.94 -2.35 -7.59
C ALA A 42 5.22 -3.83 -7.30
N LEU A 43 6.40 -4.33 -7.67
CA LEU A 43 6.79 -5.70 -7.33
C LEU A 43 7.25 -5.80 -5.87
N GLY A 44 6.99 -6.97 -5.26
CA GLY A 44 7.41 -7.30 -3.90
C GLY A 44 6.76 -6.42 -2.82
N ILE A 45 7.38 -6.38 -1.64
CA ILE A 45 6.78 -5.81 -0.41
C ILE A 45 7.39 -4.48 0.04
N ILE A 46 8.42 -3.98 -0.66
CA ILE A 46 9.22 -2.83 -0.24
C ILE A 46 8.42 -1.52 -0.24
N ALA A 47 7.64 -1.25 -1.28
CA ALA A 47 6.83 -0.02 -1.38
C ALA A 47 5.83 0.13 -0.21
N PRO A 48 5.05 -0.92 0.13
CA PRO A 48 4.19 -0.94 1.30
C PRO A 48 4.93 -0.67 2.62
N ILE A 49 6.13 -1.24 2.79
CA ILE A 49 6.97 -1.04 3.98
C ILE A 49 7.43 0.42 4.08
N ILE A 50 7.93 1.01 2.98
CA ILE A 50 8.33 2.43 2.95
C ILE A 50 7.15 3.32 3.35
N PHE A 51 5.98 3.08 2.77
CA PHE A 51 4.78 3.84 3.13
C PHE A 51 4.46 3.72 4.63
N ALA A 52 4.50 2.52 5.20
CA ALA A 52 4.26 2.30 6.62
C ALA A 52 5.24 3.07 7.51
N VAL A 53 6.53 3.06 7.18
CA VAL A 53 7.57 3.82 7.91
C VAL A 53 7.30 5.32 7.83
N LEU A 54 7.03 5.86 6.64
CA LEU A 54 6.77 7.29 6.46
C LEU A 54 5.52 7.75 7.23
N LYS A 55 4.43 6.98 7.18
CA LYS A 55 3.20 7.30 7.93
C LYS A 55 3.41 7.19 9.44
N LYS A 56 4.24 6.26 9.90
CA LYS A 56 4.66 6.14 11.31
C LYS A 56 5.41 7.39 11.77
N GLN A 57 6.40 7.85 11.00
CA GLN A 57 7.14 9.09 11.30
C GLN A 57 6.22 10.33 11.32
N GLN A 58 5.17 10.35 10.49
CA GLN A 58 4.12 11.38 10.53
C GLN A 58 3.14 11.25 11.70
N LYS A 59 3.28 10.24 12.57
CA LYS A 59 2.37 9.95 13.68
C LYS A 59 0.92 9.75 13.21
N SER A 60 0.74 9.18 12.01
CA SER A 60 -0.57 8.90 11.46
C SER A 60 -1.30 7.85 12.31
N LYS A 61 -2.55 8.13 12.68
CA LYS A 61 -3.35 7.24 13.55
C LYS A 61 -3.78 5.95 12.85
N ASN A 62 -4.09 6.04 11.55
CA ASN A 62 -4.54 4.92 10.74
C ASN A 62 -3.70 4.89 9.45
N ILE A 63 -3.33 3.68 9.03
CA ILE A 63 -2.59 3.43 7.80
C ILE A 63 -3.36 2.33 7.06
N LEU A 64 -3.73 2.58 5.81
CA LEU A 64 -4.31 1.57 4.93
C LEU A 64 -3.31 1.22 3.83
N ILE A 65 -3.02 -0.07 3.67
CA ILE A 65 -2.18 -0.60 2.60
C ILE A 65 -3.00 -1.65 1.85
N LYS A 66 -3.09 -1.50 0.52
CA LYS A 66 -3.70 -2.47 -0.38
C LYS A 66 -2.63 -3.04 -1.30
N LYS A 67 -2.62 -4.36 -1.45
CA LYS A 67 -1.70 -5.12 -2.30
C LYS A 67 -2.44 -6.30 -2.92
N HIS A 68 -2.13 -6.62 -4.18
CA HIS A 68 -2.65 -7.83 -4.83
C HIS A 68 -1.87 -9.05 -4.34
N VAL A 69 -2.59 -10.13 -4.01
CA VAL A 69 -2.02 -11.39 -3.50
C VAL A 69 -2.50 -12.54 -4.38
N LYS A 70 -1.62 -13.50 -4.66
CA LYS A 70 -1.94 -14.70 -5.44
C LYS A 70 -1.50 -15.98 -4.72
N LEU A 71 -2.10 -17.10 -5.14
CA LEU A 71 -1.52 -18.42 -4.91
C LEU A 71 -0.39 -18.67 -5.92
N ASN A 72 0.60 -19.49 -5.55
CA ASN A 72 1.78 -19.76 -6.38
C ASN A 72 1.43 -20.28 -7.79
N ASN A 73 0.31 -21.00 -7.93
CA ASN A 73 -0.13 -21.58 -9.20
C ASN A 73 -1.14 -20.72 -9.97
N SER A 74 -1.34 -19.45 -9.56
CA SER A 74 -2.30 -18.55 -10.21
C SER A 74 -1.67 -17.85 -11.43
N SER A 75 -2.42 -17.82 -12.53
CA SER A 75 -2.03 -17.20 -13.81
C SER A 75 -3.00 -16.11 -14.29
N GLY A 76 -3.72 -15.46 -13.36
CA GLY A 76 -4.61 -14.34 -13.71
C GLY A 76 -3.87 -13.11 -14.24
N SER A 77 -4.59 -12.17 -14.85
CA SER A 77 -4.01 -10.96 -15.47
C SER A 77 -3.08 -10.17 -14.54
N ASP A 78 -3.42 -10.12 -13.26
CA ASP A 78 -2.70 -9.33 -12.25
C ASP A 78 -1.60 -10.15 -11.56
N ALA A 79 -1.50 -11.45 -11.83
CA ALA A 79 -0.60 -12.37 -11.16
C ALA A 79 0.88 -11.99 -11.35
N GLY A 80 1.22 -11.33 -12.46
CA GLY A 80 2.59 -10.83 -12.71
C GLY A 80 3.03 -9.70 -11.75
N SER A 81 2.07 -8.99 -11.16
CA SER A 81 2.31 -7.88 -10.22
C SER A 81 1.91 -8.20 -8.77
N SER A 82 1.36 -9.39 -8.53
CA SER A 82 0.85 -9.82 -7.22
C SER A 82 1.94 -10.53 -6.42
N ILE A 83 1.98 -10.27 -5.11
CA ILE A 83 2.83 -11.02 -4.18
C ILE A 83 2.20 -12.38 -3.86
N ASP A 84 3.00 -13.35 -3.43
CA ASP A 84 2.47 -14.60 -2.91
C ASP A 84 2.07 -14.51 -1.42
N THR A 85 1.62 -15.65 -0.87
CA THR A 85 1.19 -15.73 0.53
C THR A 85 2.34 -15.69 1.54
N GLU A 86 3.55 -16.08 1.14
CA GLU A 86 4.74 -16.01 1.99
C GLU A 86 5.19 -14.56 2.13
N GLU A 87 5.27 -13.84 1.01
CA GLU A 87 5.53 -12.40 0.96
C GLU A 87 4.46 -11.61 1.72
N LEU A 88 3.18 -12.00 1.63
CA LEU A 88 2.12 -11.38 2.44
C LEU A 88 2.37 -11.56 3.95
N SER A 89 2.75 -12.76 4.37
CA SER A 89 3.07 -13.08 5.77
C SER A 89 4.25 -12.22 6.26
N GLU A 90 5.29 -12.11 5.44
CA GLU A 90 6.45 -11.26 5.72
C GLU A 90 6.07 -9.78 5.82
N LEU A 91 5.30 -9.27 4.85
CA LEU A 91 4.82 -7.89 4.85
C LEU A 91 4.07 -7.56 6.14
N VAL A 92 3.12 -8.41 6.54
CA VAL A 92 2.34 -8.22 7.77
C VAL A 92 3.26 -8.22 8.98
N LYS A 93 4.19 -9.18 9.07
CA LYS A 93 5.16 -9.26 10.17
C LYS A 93 5.99 -7.99 10.30
N VAL A 94 6.54 -7.47 9.19
CA VAL A 94 7.35 -6.25 9.18
C VAL A 94 6.53 -5.02 9.55
N ILE A 95 5.30 -4.88 9.03
CA ILE A 95 4.41 -3.77 9.41
C ILE A 95 4.13 -3.78 10.93
N ARG A 96 3.85 -4.95 11.51
CA ARG A 96 3.64 -5.07 12.97
C ARG A 96 4.87 -4.72 13.80
N GLN A 97 6.07 -4.93 13.26
CA GLN A 97 7.30 -4.47 13.90
C GLN A 97 7.41 -2.94 13.82
N ILE A 98 7.13 -2.33 12.66
CA ILE A 98 7.15 -0.87 12.46
C ILE A 98 6.16 -0.15 13.39
N GLU A 99 4.97 -0.72 13.61
CA GLU A 99 3.97 -0.16 14.54
C GLU A 99 4.53 0.06 15.95
N ARG A 100 5.46 -0.79 16.39
CA ARG A 100 6.07 -0.77 17.73
C ARG A 100 7.30 0.14 17.84
N LEU A 101 7.84 0.61 16.71
CA LEU A 101 9.00 1.50 16.71
C LEU A 101 8.66 2.86 17.34
N ARG A 102 9.68 3.50 17.91
CA ARG A 102 9.63 4.88 18.42
C ARG A 102 10.41 5.79 17.47
N ILE A 103 9.87 5.93 16.26
CA ILE A 103 10.38 6.78 15.17
C ILE A 103 9.28 7.70 14.66
#